data_AF-A0A1X7G8U9-F1
#
_entry.id   AF-A0A1X7G8U9-F1
#
_cell.length_a   1.000
_cell.length_b   1.000
_cell.length_c   1.000
_cell.angle_alpha   90.00
_cell.angle_beta   90.00
_cell.angle_gamma   90.00
#
_symmetry.space_group_name_H-M   'P 1'
#
loop_
_entity.id
_entity.type
_entity.pdbx_description
1 polymer ?
#
loop_
_entity_poly.entity_id
_entity_poly.type
_entity_poly.pdbx_seq_one_letter_code
_entity_poly.pdbx_strand_id
1 'polypeptide(L)'
;MTTYSNEAVLEALRRVQYRQVPWARRPGVFEHLRGLGLMETARQRTVAPSAGFHAPVDIAVLTDKGRAEFARLAQEERSLGWARLRTDTYLPKTAGAAADADAAR
;
A
#
# COMPACT_ATOMS: atom_id res chain seq x y z
N MET A 1 -11.23 -14.81 6.98
CA MET A 1 -10.14 -14.14 6.25
C MET A 1 -10.76 -13.51 5.02
N THR A 2 -10.78 -12.19 4.93
CA THR A 2 -11.23 -11.51 3.71
C THR A 2 -10.19 -11.74 2.63
N THR A 3 -10.57 -12.40 1.55
CA THR A 3 -9.75 -12.53 0.35
C THR A 3 -10.06 -11.38 -0.60
N TYR A 4 -9.02 -10.77 -1.14
CA TYR A 4 -9.13 -9.69 -2.13
C TYR A 4 -8.62 -10.20 -3.47
N SER A 5 -9.11 -9.63 -4.57
CA SER A 5 -8.58 -9.90 -5.91
C SER A 5 -7.31 -9.08 -6.18
N ASN A 6 -6.51 -9.51 -7.16
CA ASN A 6 -5.33 -8.75 -7.59
C ASN A 6 -5.67 -7.32 -8.00
N GLU A 7 -6.82 -7.13 -8.68
CA GLU A 7 -7.33 -5.80 -9.05
C GLU A 7 -7.64 -4.93 -7.84
N ALA A 8 -8.35 -5.48 -6.83
CA ALA A 8 -8.71 -4.73 -5.63
C ALA A 8 -7.47 -4.29 -4.84
N VAL A 9 -6.43 -5.13 -4.79
CA VAL A 9 -5.16 -4.81 -4.15
C VAL A 9 -4.38 -3.76 -4.94
N LEU A 10 -4.30 -3.89 -6.27
CA LEU A 10 -3.64 -2.90 -7.12
C LEU A 10 -4.29 -1.51 -6.98
N GLU A 11 -5.63 -1.45 -7.04
CA GLU A 11 -6.38 -0.20 -6.87
C GLU A 11 -6.21 0.40 -5.47
N ALA A 12 -6.16 -0.44 -4.43
CA ALA A 12 -5.85 0.02 -3.08
C ALA A 12 -4.44 0.61 -2.98
N LEU A 13 -3.42 -0.06 -3.53
CA LEU A 13 -2.04 0.43 -3.55
C LEU A 13 -1.90 1.75 -4.32
N ARG A 14 -2.61 1.91 -5.45
CA ARG A 14 -2.69 3.18 -6.21
C ARG A 14 -3.23 4.32 -5.35
N ARG A 15 -4.35 4.09 -4.67
CA ARG A 15 -4.99 5.09 -3.80
C ARG A 15 -4.06 5.53 -2.67
N VAL A 16 -3.29 4.60 -2.10
CA VAL A 16 -2.26 4.90 -1.10
C VAL A 16 -1.11 5.70 -1.71
N GLN A 17 -0.61 5.32 -2.89
CA GLN A 17 0.48 6.04 -3.58
C GLN A 17 0.12 7.50 -3.85
N TYR A 18 -1.10 7.76 -4.35
CA TYR A 18 -1.57 9.11 -4.62
C TYR A 18 -2.00 9.88 -3.37
N ARG A 19 -1.89 9.27 -2.17
CA ARG A 19 -2.32 9.84 -0.89
C ARG A 19 -3.78 10.34 -0.92
N GLN A 20 -4.62 9.70 -1.74
CA GLN A 20 -5.99 10.16 -1.99
C GLN A 20 -6.99 9.70 -0.93
N VAL A 21 -6.55 8.97 0.11
CA VAL A 21 -7.47 8.38 1.08
C VAL A 21 -7.21 8.93 2.48
N PRO A 22 -8.13 9.76 3.00
CA PRO A 22 -8.19 10.07 4.42
C PRO A 22 -8.36 8.76 5.20
N TRP A 23 -7.41 8.44 6.06
CA TRP A 23 -7.40 7.18 6.82
C TRP A 23 -8.67 6.97 7.65
N ALA A 24 -9.41 8.03 7.97
CA ALA A 24 -10.67 7.98 8.72
C ALA A 24 -11.76 7.07 8.11
N ARG A 25 -11.74 6.81 6.79
CA ARG A 25 -12.73 5.92 6.13
C ARG A 25 -12.34 4.45 6.05
N ARG A 26 -11.15 4.07 6.55
CA ARG A 26 -10.56 2.72 6.64
C ARG A 26 -11.25 1.64 5.79
N PRO A 27 -11.01 1.59 4.46
CA PRO A 27 -11.46 0.46 3.65
C PRO A 27 -10.84 -0.83 4.21
N GLY A 28 -11.60 -1.93 4.34
CA GLY A 28 -11.08 -3.19 4.90
C GLY A 28 -9.83 -3.74 4.18
N VAL A 29 -9.69 -3.42 2.88
CA VAL A 29 -8.49 -3.75 2.10
C VAL A 29 -7.22 -3.06 2.63
N PHE A 30 -7.31 -1.89 3.25
CA PHE A 30 -6.15 -1.19 3.85
C PHE A 30 -5.66 -1.89 5.12
N GLU A 31 -6.58 -2.44 5.93
CA GLU A 31 -6.19 -3.25 7.09
C GLU A 31 -5.49 -4.54 6.65
N HIS A 32 -5.96 -5.14 5.56
CA HIS A 32 -5.30 -6.30 4.95
C HIS A 32 -3.89 -5.95 4.44
N LEU A 33 -3.74 -4.86 3.68
CA LEU A 33 -2.42 -4.40 3.21
C LEU A 33 -1.47 -4.08 4.37
N ARG A 34 -1.99 -3.48 5.45
CA ARG A 34 -1.20 -3.21 6.67
C ARG A 34 -0.79 -4.51 7.36
N GLY A 35 -1.69 -5.48 7.48
CA GLY A 35 -1.39 -6.82 8.03
C GLY A 35 -0.32 -7.56 7.22
N LEU A 36 -0.21 -7.30 5.91
CA LEU A 36 0.82 -7.84 5.04
C LEU A 36 2.15 -7.06 5.06
N GLY A 37 2.20 -5.92 5.76
CA GLY A 37 3.36 -5.01 5.78
C GLY A 37 3.59 -4.26 4.47
N LEU A 38 2.58 -4.17 3.59
CA LEU A 38 2.64 -3.44 2.31
C LEU A 38 2.39 -1.95 2.50
N MET A 39 1.77 -1.56 3.61
CA MET A 39 1.52 -0.16 3.93
C MET A 39 1.57 0.07 5.43
N GLU A 40 1.81 1.32 5.81
CA GLU A 40 1.77 1.78 7.18
C GLU A 40 0.96 3.08 7.29
N THR A 41 0.67 3.47 8.52
CA THR A 41 0.00 4.72 8.83
C THR A 41 1.05 5.72 9.29
N ALA A 42 1.27 6.79 8.53
CA ALA A 42 2.16 7.87 8.92
C ALA A 42 1.35 9.07 9.38
N ARG A 43 1.75 9.68 10.51
CA ARG A 43 1.14 10.92 10.99
C ARG A 43 1.73 12.10 10.23
N GLN A 44 0.94 12.74 9.37
CA GLN A 44 1.35 13.96 8.70
C GLN A 44 1.19 15.14 9.68
N ARG A 45 2.32 15.70 10.12
CA ARG A 45 2.35 16.98 10.85
C ARG A 45 2.30 18.08 9.81
N THR A 46 1.16 18.74 9.68
CA THR A 46 0.98 19.89 8.79
C THR A 46 1.82 21.05 9.33
N VAL A 47 2.97 21.29 8.70
CA VAL A 47 3.81 22.47 8.98
C VAL A 47 3.50 23.52 7.92
N ALA A 48 2.70 24.52 8.28
CA ALA A 48 2.58 25.75 7.50
C ALA A 48 2.94 26.95 8.39
N PRO A 49 3.61 28.00 7.87
CA PRO A 49 4.15 29.12 8.64
C PRO A 49 3.10 30.18 9.01
N SER A 50 1.83 29.99 8.62
CA SER A 50 0.80 31.04 8.63
C SER A 50 -0.48 30.53 9.30
N ALA A 51 -0.76 31.06 10.49
CA ALA A 51 -2.04 31.10 11.20
C ALA A 51 -3.17 30.16 10.69
N GLY A 52 -3.07 28.87 11.03
CA GLY A 52 -4.15 27.91 10.79
C GLY A 52 -3.82 26.57 11.42
N PHE A 53 -4.40 26.26 12.58
CA PHE A 53 -4.17 24.98 13.26
C PHE A 53 -4.89 23.87 12.49
N HIS A 54 -4.16 23.11 11.68
CA HIS A 54 -4.66 21.90 11.06
C HIS A 54 -4.32 20.70 11.97
N ALA A 55 -5.36 20.00 12.46
CA ALA A 55 -5.18 18.81 13.28
C ALA A 55 -4.29 17.78 12.55
N PRO A 56 -3.37 17.08 13.25
CA PRO A 56 -2.55 16.05 12.64
C PRO A 56 -3.41 15.00 11.93
N VAL A 57 -3.14 14.74 10.66
CA VAL A 57 -3.89 13.75 9.88
C VAL A 57 -3.06 12.50 9.71
N ASP A 58 -3.64 11.36 10.05
CA ASP A 58 -3.05 10.06 9.74
C ASP A 58 -3.28 9.75 8.26
N ILE A 59 -2.21 9.44 7.56
CA ILE A 59 -2.24 9.08 6.14
C ILE A 59 -1.74 7.66 5.92
N ALA A 60 -2.29 7.01 4.91
CA ALA A 60 -1.78 5.76 4.38
C ALA A 60 -0.51 6.04 3.55
N VAL A 61 0.56 5.30 3.81
CA VAL A 61 1.79 5.35 3.00
C VAL A 61 2.27 3.94 2.67
N LEU A 62 2.81 3.77 1.46
CA LEU A 62 3.40 2.50 1.04
C LEU A 62 4.75 2.30 1.74
N THR A 63 5.00 1.07 2.20
CA THR A 63 6.34 0.64 2.61
C THR A 63 7.19 0.33 1.36
N ASP A 64 8.49 0.05 1.51
CA ASP A 64 9.31 -0.45 0.40
C ASP A 64 8.75 -1.74 -0.21
N LYS A 65 8.28 -2.65 0.66
CA LYS A 65 7.59 -3.87 0.24
C LYS A 65 6.32 -3.56 -0.55
N GLY A 66 5.53 -2.59 -0.10
CA GLY A 66 4.35 -2.11 -0.82
C GLY A 66 4.66 -1.51 -2.19
N ARG A 67 5.74 -0.74 -2.29
CA ARG A 67 6.20 -0.16 -3.56
C ARG A 67 6.64 -1.25 -4.54
N ALA A 68 7.41 -2.23 -4.08
CA ALA A 68 7.84 -3.35 -4.90
C ALA A 68 6.64 -4.18 -5.40
N GLU A 69 5.68 -4.44 -4.52
CA GLU A 69 4.48 -5.19 -4.86
C GLU A 69 3.55 -4.42 -5.81
N PHE A 70 3.42 -3.11 -5.61
CA PHE A 70 2.73 -2.24 -6.55
C PHE A 70 3.36 -2.28 -7.94
N ALA A 71 4.69 -2.17 -8.03
CA ALA A 71 5.41 -2.25 -9.30
C ALA A 71 5.21 -3.61 -9.99
N ARG A 72 5.20 -4.70 -9.23
CA ARG A 72 4.90 -6.05 -9.74
C ARG A 72 3.50 -6.13 -10.33
N LEU A 73 2.47 -5.74 -9.58
CA LEU A 73 1.09 -5.78 -10.04
C LEU A 73 0.84 -4.83 -11.21
N ALA A 74 1.47 -3.65 -11.22
CA ALA A 74 1.41 -2.70 -12.34
C ALA A 74 2.14 -3.21 -13.60
N GLN A 75 3.13 -4.10 -13.45
CA GLN A 75 3.73 -4.81 -14.57
C GLN A 75 2.81 -5.92 -15.09
N GLU A 76 2.18 -6.68 -14.19
CA GLU A 76 1.22 -7.73 -14.54
C GLU A 76 -0.02 -7.17 -15.23
N GLU A 77 -0.49 -5.99 -14.83
CA GLU A 77 -1.58 -5.27 -15.48
C GLU A 77 -1.31 -4.96 -16.95
N ARG A 78 -0.06 -4.66 -17.29
CA ARG A 78 0.38 -4.40 -18.67
C ARG A 78 0.57 -5.66 -19.50
N SER A 79 0.44 -6.85 -18.89
CA SER A 79 0.60 -8.12 -19.58
C SER A 79 -0.71 -8.58 -20.25
N LEU A 80 -0.59 -9.38 -21.32
CA LEU A 80 -1.74 -9.98 -22.00
C LEU A 80 -2.55 -10.91 -21.08
N GLY A 81 -1.96 -11.43 -20.00
CA GLY A 81 -2.62 -12.30 -19.03
C GLY A 81 -3.49 -11.57 -18.02
N TRP A 82 -3.47 -10.24 -17.96
CA TRP A 82 -4.11 -9.47 -16.90
C TRP A 82 -5.60 -9.74 -16.76
N ALA A 83 -6.33 -9.89 -17.87
CA ALA A 83 -7.78 -10.10 -17.85
C ALA A 83 -8.19 -11.31 -16.99
N ARG A 84 -7.33 -12.34 -16.93
CA ARG A 84 -7.49 -13.51 -16.06
C ARG A 84 -6.95 -13.24 -14.66
N LEU A 85 -5.72 -12.70 -14.57
CA LEU A 85 -5.05 -12.47 -13.29
C LEU A 85 -5.79 -11.49 -12.38
N ARG A 86 -6.48 -10.49 -12.93
CA ARG A 86 -7.15 -9.43 -12.16
C ARG A 86 -8.23 -9.96 -11.20
N THR A 87 -8.91 -11.04 -11.59
CA THR A 87 -9.98 -11.68 -10.80
C THR A 87 -9.46 -12.76 -9.87
N ASP A 88 -8.23 -13.23 -10.09
CA ASP A 88 -7.62 -14.24 -9.23
C ASP A 88 -7.44 -13.69 -7.81
N THR A 89 -7.51 -14.60 -6.84
CA THR A 89 -7.27 -14.26 -5.43
C THR A 89 -5.86 -13.74 -5.30
N TYR A 90 -5.71 -12.57 -4.68
CA TYR A 90 -4.43 -11.99 -4.39
C TYR A 90 -3.67 -12.88 -3.41
N LEU A 91 -2.53 -13.36 -3.86
CA LEU A 91 -1.57 -14.06 -3.04
C LEU A 91 -0.32 -13.19 -2.97
N PRO A 92 0.05 -12.71 -1.77
CA PRO A 92 1.27 -11.94 -1.62
C PRO A 92 2.43 -12.82 -2.06
N LYS A 93 3.11 -12.40 -3.13
CA LYS A 93 4.33 -13.08 -3.52
C LYS A 93 5.31 -12.77 -2.41
N THR A 94 5.68 -13.77 -1.62
CA THR A 94 6.73 -13.62 -0.61
C THR A 94 7.97 -13.19 -1.38
N ALA A 95 8.25 -11.88 -1.38
CA ALA A 95 9.54 -11.38 -1.78
C ALA A 95 10.51 -12.06 -0.82
N GLY A 96 11.25 -13.05 -1.34
CA GLY A 96 12.26 -13.74 -0.57
C GLY A 96 13.17 -12.71 0.08
N ALA A 97 13.38 -12.88 1.39
CA ALA A 97 14.50 -12.41 2.19
C ALA A 97 15.49 -11.46 1.47
N ALA A 98 15.35 -10.16 1.69
CA ALA A 98 16.42 -9.17 1.65
C ALA A 98 15.87 -7.92 2.38
N ALA A 99 16.37 -7.45 3.52
CA ALA A 99 17.66 -7.64 4.14
C ALA A 99 17.54 -7.56 5.67
N ASP A 100 17.71 -8.70 6.34
CA ASP A 100 18.35 -8.74 7.65
C ASP A 100 19.86 -8.57 7.42
N ALA A 101 20.37 -7.34 7.26
CA ALA A 101 21.82 -7.05 7.28
C ALA A 101 22.16 -5.54 7.35
N ASP A 102 21.43 -4.71 8.10
CA ASP A 102 21.99 -3.45 8.61
C ASP A 102 22.00 -3.48 10.14
N ALA A 103 22.64 -4.54 10.64
CA ALA A 103 23.00 -4.73 12.04
C ALA A 103 24.47 -5.19 12.08
N ALA A 104 25.37 -4.35 11.55
CA ALA A 104 26.81 -4.40 11.82
C ALA A 104 27.51 -3.19 11.19
N ARG A 105 27.46 -2.02 11.85
CA ARG A 105 28.55 -1.04 11.83
C ARG A 105 28.51 -0.20 13.11
#